data_AF-A0A9E2J1V5-F1
#
_entry.id   AF-A0A9E2J1V5-F1
#
_cell.length_a   1.000
_cell.length_b   1.000
_cell.length_c   1.000
_cell.angle_alpha   90.00
_cell.angle_beta   90.00
_cell.angle_gamma   90.00
#
_symmetry.space_group_name_H-M   'P 1'
#
loop_
_entity.id
_entity.type
_entity.pdbx_description
1 polymer ?
#
loop_
_entity_poly.entity_id
_entity_poly.type
_entity_poly.pdbx_seq_one_letter_code
_entity_poly.pdbx_strand_id
1 'polypeptide(L)'
;MKKFERTFKQTAIVAVTLLFPMMALAATINTALDKVKIILNLVIGLMFILVTLYFIWGVIKYVMAAGEEAKIKEGKQHMIWGIIGMAVIAGAWGLVKVLLGTFGVTSTGIPTGPGTGL
;
A
#
# COMPACT_ATOMS: atom_id res chain seq x y z
N MET A 1 -9.11 -30.31 -50.39
CA MET A 1 -9.44 -29.14 -49.54
C MET A 1 -9.28 -29.38 -48.02
N LYS A 2 -9.44 -30.60 -47.47
CA LYS A 2 -9.27 -30.87 -46.01
C LYS A 2 -7.83 -30.76 -45.46
N LYS A 3 -6.80 -30.78 -46.31
CA LYS A 3 -5.38 -30.73 -45.91
C LYS A 3 -4.94 -29.31 -45.47
N PHE A 4 -5.58 -28.27 -46.00
CA PHE A 4 -5.25 -26.86 -45.75
C PHE A 4 -5.74 -26.36 -44.37
N GLU A 5 -6.90 -26.84 -43.90
CA GLU A 5 -7.40 -26.50 -42.56
C GLU A 5 -6.54 -27.09 -41.43
N ARG A 6 -5.92 -28.26 -41.68
CA ARG A 6 -5.01 -28.89 -40.73
C ARG A 6 -3.70 -28.12 -40.58
N THR A 7 -3.13 -27.62 -41.67
CA THR A 7 -1.89 -26.83 -41.62
C THR A 7 -2.10 -25.47 -40.96
N PHE A 8 -3.24 -24.81 -41.21
CA PHE A 8 -3.59 -23.54 -40.55
C PHE A 8 -3.82 -23.70 -39.04
N LYS A 9 -4.53 -24.76 -38.63
CA LYS A 9 -4.71 -25.09 -37.21
C LYS A 9 -3.37 -25.40 -36.53
N GLN A 10 -2.45 -26.09 -37.20
CA GLN A 10 -1.13 -26.39 -36.65
C GLN A 10 -0.26 -25.14 -36.49
N THR A 11 -0.26 -24.22 -37.46
CA THR A 11 0.46 -22.95 -37.34
C THR A 11 -0.13 -22.04 -36.27
N ALA A 12 -1.46 -22.02 -36.09
CA ALA A 12 -2.12 -21.28 -35.01
C ALA A 12 -1.78 -21.84 -33.62
N ILE A 13 -1.74 -23.17 -33.48
CA ILE A 13 -1.34 -23.82 -32.22
C ILE A 13 0.11 -23.47 -31.87
N VAL A 14 1.05 -23.56 -32.83
CA VAL A 14 2.48 -23.25 -32.61
C VAL A 14 2.70 -21.78 -32.23
N ALA A 15 1.97 -20.85 -32.85
CA ALA A 15 2.02 -19.43 -32.48
C ALA A 15 1.51 -19.22 -31.04
N VAL A 16 0.42 -19.87 -30.65
CA VAL A 16 -0.11 -19.81 -29.29
C VAL A 16 0.90 -20.37 -28.28
N THR A 17 1.55 -21.51 -28.56
CA THR A 17 2.58 -22.09 -27.66
C THR A 17 3.82 -21.22 -27.51
N LEU A 18 4.16 -20.39 -28.50
CA LEU A 18 5.28 -19.43 -28.42
C LEU A 18 4.90 -18.16 -27.64
N LEU A 19 3.61 -17.80 -27.58
CA LEU A 19 3.12 -16.67 -26.80
C LEU A 19 2.89 -17.04 -25.32
N PHE A 20 2.58 -18.31 -25.02
CA PHE A 20 2.44 -18.86 -23.66
C PHE A 20 3.62 -18.53 -22.71
N PRO A 21 4.90 -18.70 -23.08
CA PRO A 21 6.03 -18.38 -22.20
C PRO A 21 6.17 -16.88 -21.90
N MET A 22 5.70 -15.98 -22.77
CA MET A 22 5.72 -14.54 -22.48
C MET A 22 4.68 -14.16 -21.41
N MET A 23 3.53 -14.82 -21.39
CA MET A 23 2.53 -14.65 -20.33
C MET A 23 3.01 -15.21 -18.99
N ALA A 24 3.70 -16.35 -19.00
CA ALA A 24 4.30 -16.93 -17.78
C ALA A 24 5.43 -16.05 -17.21
N LEU A 25 6.26 -15.46 -18.08
CA LEU A 25 7.32 -14.54 -17.64
C LEU A 25 6.74 -13.23 -17.09
N ALA A 26 5.70 -12.68 -17.73
CA ALA A 26 4.98 -11.50 -17.23
C ALA A 26 4.28 -11.76 -15.88
N ALA A 27 3.70 -12.94 -15.68
CA ALA A 27 3.09 -13.33 -14.41
C ALA A 27 4.10 -13.37 -13.25
N THR A 28 5.37 -13.72 -13.54
CA THR A 28 6.41 -13.84 -12.51
C THR A 28 6.80 -12.48 -11.91
N ILE A 29 6.90 -11.44 -12.74
CA ILE A 29 7.18 -10.06 -12.30
C ILE A 29 6.01 -9.50 -11.47
N ASN A 30 4.78 -9.72 -11.93
CA ASN A 30 3.59 -9.29 -11.20
C ASN A 30 3.49 -9.99 -9.83
N THR A 31 3.83 -11.28 -9.77
CA THR A 31 3.83 -12.04 -8.51
C THR A 31 4.84 -11.51 -7.50
N ALA A 32 6.04 -11.11 -7.94
CA ALA A 32 7.04 -10.50 -7.07
C ALA A 32 6.59 -9.12 -6.55
N LEU A 33 6.04 -8.28 -7.44
CA LEU A 33 5.51 -6.97 -7.07
C LEU A 33 4.33 -7.08 -6.10
N ASP A 34 3.45 -8.06 -6.29
CA ASP A 34 2.29 -8.26 -5.41
C ASP A 34 2.70 -8.70 -4.01
N LYS A 35 3.72 -9.55 -3.87
CA LYS A 35 4.28 -9.90 -2.56
C LYS A 35 4.86 -8.67 -1.84
N VAL A 36 5.57 -7.81 -2.56
CA VAL A 36 6.13 -6.56 -2.01
C VAL A 36 4.99 -5.63 -1.56
N LYS A 37 3.96 -5.44 -2.38
CA LYS A 37 2.79 -4.62 -2.01
C LYS A 37 2.11 -5.12 -0.74
N ILE A 38 1.91 -6.43 -0.60
CA ILE A 38 1.27 -7.02 0.57
C ILE A 38 2.07 -6.70 1.84
N ILE A 39 3.40 -6.85 1.79
CA ILE A 39 4.27 -6.54 2.92
C ILE A 39 4.22 -5.04 3.25
N LEU A 40 4.32 -4.17 2.25
CA LEU A 40 4.27 -2.72 2.46
C LEU A 40 2.92 -2.27 3.03
N ASN A 41 1.81 -2.81 2.51
CA ASN A 41 0.47 -2.54 3.02
C ASN A 41 0.33 -2.92 4.49
N LEU A 42 0.84 -4.11 4.85
CA LEU A 42 0.82 -4.58 6.22
C LEU A 42 1.62 -3.66 7.14
N VAL A 43 2.84 -3.28 6.73
CA VAL A 43 3.72 -2.41 7.51
C VAL A 43 3.10 -1.02 7.70
N ILE A 44 2.56 -0.42 6.63
CA ILE A 44 1.91 0.90 6.68
C ILE A 44 0.66 0.85 7.57
N GLY A 45 -0.16 -0.18 7.42
CA GLY A 45 -1.36 -0.40 8.25
C GLY A 45 -1.02 -0.57 9.73
N LEU A 46 -0.01 -1.39 10.05
CA LEU A 46 0.49 -1.56 11.41
C LEU A 46 1.03 -0.27 12.00
N MET A 47 1.80 0.51 11.21
CA MET A 47 2.34 1.79 11.68
C MET A 47 1.22 2.79 12.00
N PHE A 48 0.16 2.83 11.19
CA PHE A 48 -0.99 3.67 11.47
C PHE A 48 -1.69 3.31 12.79
N ILE A 49 -1.86 2.02 13.05
CA ILE A 49 -2.43 1.53 14.32
C ILE A 49 -1.53 1.92 15.49
N LEU A 50 -0.21 1.68 15.39
CA LEU A 50 0.76 2.02 16.44
C LEU A 50 0.76 3.51 16.75
N VAL A 51 0.75 4.36 15.72
CA VAL A 51 0.69 5.82 15.88
C VAL A 51 -0.61 6.24 16.57
N THR A 52 -1.75 5.65 16.19
CA THR A 52 -3.05 5.94 16.82
C THR A 52 -3.05 5.55 18.30
N LEU A 53 -2.49 4.39 18.65
CA LEU A 53 -2.35 3.96 20.04
C LEU A 53 -1.43 4.90 20.84
N TYR A 54 -0.32 5.34 20.25
CA TYR A 54 0.57 6.30 20.90
C TYR A 54 -0.10 7.66 21.14
N PHE A 55 -0.90 8.12 20.17
CA PHE A 55 -1.72 9.32 20.33
C PHE A 55 -2.73 9.17 21.48
N ILE A 56 -3.46 8.05 21.53
CA ILE A 56 -4.41 7.75 22.62
C ILE A 56 -3.70 7.73 23.98
N TRP A 57 -2.50 7.14 24.06
CA TRP A 57 -1.71 7.13 25.29
C TRP A 57 -1.35 8.55 25.76
N GLY A 58 -1.00 9.43 24.83
CA GLY A 58 -0.77 10.85 25.11
C GLY A 58 -2.01 11.55 25.68
N VAL A 59 -3.18 11.28 25.10
CA VAL A 59 -4.46 11.81 25.59
C VAL A 59 -4.78 11.29 27.00
N ILE A 60 -4.63 9.99 27.24
CA ILE A 60 -4.85 9.38 28.56
C ILE A 60 -3.94 10.04 29.61
N LYS A 61 -2.63 10.16 29.33
CA LYS A 61 -1.69 10.86 30.23
C LYS A 61 -2.08 12.31 30.47
N TYR A 62 -2.51 13.02 29.43
CA TYR A 62 -2.94 14.41 29.55
C TYR A 62 -4.16 14.57 30.45
N VAL A 63 -5.17 13.69 30.30
CA VAL A 63 -6.39 13.72 31.11
C VAL A 63 -6.12 13.29 32.57
N MET A 64 -5.28 12.28 32.77
CA MET A 64 -4.92 11.78 34.11
C MET A 64 -3.96 12.68 34.88
N ALA A 65 -3.39 13.71 34.25
CA ALA A 65 -2.41 14.58 34.87
C ALA A 65 -2.97 15.41 36.04
N ALA A 66 -4.29 15.51 36.20
CA ALA A 66 -4.97 16.04 37.39
C ALA A 66 -4.44 17.39 37.91
N GLY A 67 -3.96 18.28 37.03
CA GLY A 67 -3.43 19.60 37.39
C GLY A 67 -1.93 19.64 37.70
N GLU A 68 -1.23 18.51 37.68
CA GLU A 68 0.22 18.45 37.88
C GLU A 68 0.94 18.89 36.60
N GLU A 69 1.52 20.09 36.59
CA GLU A 69 2.09 20.72 35.39
C GLU A 69 3.10 19.83 34.65
N ALA A 70 3.89 19.04 35.37
CA ALA A 70 4.88 18.14 34.79
C ALA A 70 4.21 17.05 33.92
N LYS A 71 3.17 16.40 34.44
CA LYS A 71 2.41 15.36 33.73
C LYS A 71 1.58 15.94 32.58
N ILE A 72 1.07 17.16 32.75
CA ILE A 72 0.37 17.90 31.69
C ILE A 72 1.32 18.15 30.51
N LYS A 73 2.53 18.65 30.77
CA LYS A 73 3.54 18.91 29.73
C LYS A 73 3.91 17.62 29.01
N GLU A 74 4.12 16.53 29.75
CA GLU A 74 4.45 15.23 29.19
C GLU A 74 3.32 14.67 28.30
N GLY A 75 2.07 14.71 28.78
CA GLY A 75 0.90 14.29 28.00
C GLY A 75 0.72 15.11 26.71
N LYS A 76 0.88 16.44 26.79
CA LYS A 76 0.85 17.31 25.61
C LYS A 76 1.96 16.95 24.61
N GLN A 77 3.17 16.69 25.09
CA GLN A 77 4.28 16.31 24.23
C GLN A 77 3.97 15.01 23.48
N HIS A 78 3.51 13.96 24.17
CA HIS A 78 3.12 12.70 23.52
C HIS A 78 2.00 12.89 22.49
N MET A 79 1.00 13.73 22.80
CA MET A 79 -0.08 14.05 21.88
C MET A 79 0.43 14.75 20.60
N ILE A 80 1.33 15.72 20.74
CA ILE A 80 1.96 16.43 19.61
C ILE A 80 2.76 15.46 18.74
N TRP A 81 3.58 14.59 19.35
CA TRP A 81 4.31 13.56 18.60
C TRP A 81 3.38 12.60 17.86
N GLY A 82 2.25 12.22 18.46
CA GLY A 82 1.21 11.44 17.80
C GLY A 82 0.58 12.16 16.60
N ILE A 83 0.25 13.44 16.75
CA ILE A 83 -0.32 14.28 15.67
C ILE A 83 0.67 14.43 14.52
N ILE A 84 1.95 14.69 14.81
CA ILE A 84 3.00 14.77 13.79
C ILE A 84 3.10 13.45 13.03
N GLY A 85 3.10 12.32 13.73
CA GLY A 85 3.11 10.99 13.11
C GLY A 85 1.92 10.77 12.16
N MET A 86 0.71 11.12 12.60
CA MET A 86 -0.49 11.03 11.76
C MET A 86 -0.42 11.97 10.55
N ALA A 87 0.06 13.20 10.74
CA ALA A 87 0.19 14.19 9.68
C ALA A 87 1.21 13.75 8.61
N VAL A 88 2.32 13.12 9.00
CA VAL A 88 3.32 12.59 8.06
C VAL A 88 2.74 11.44 7.23
N ILE A 89 2.05 10.49 7.87
CA ILE A 89 1.42 9.36 7.16
C ILE A 89 0.35 9.87 6.18
N ALA A 90 -0.52 10.76 6.64
CA ALA A 90 -1.57 11.36 5.82
C ALA A 90 -0.99 12.22 4.68
N GLY A 91 0.05 13.00 4.96
CA GLY A 91 0.72 13.87 3.99
C GLY A 91 1.44 13.09 2.90
N ALA A 92 2.15 12.01 3.26
CA ALA A 92 2.79 11.13 2.28
C ALA A 92 1.76 10.52 1.33
N TRP A 93 0.64 10.02 1.85
CA TRP A 93 -0.43 9.46 1.02
C TRP A 93 -1.19 10.51 0.22
N GLY A 94 -1.38 11.71 0.77
CA GLY A 94 -1.96 12.85 0.06
C GLY A 94 -1.12 13.21 -1.16
N LEU A 95 0.20 13.30 -1.00
CA LEU A 95 1.13 13.56 -2.09
C LEU A 95 1.07 12.46 -3.16
N VAL A 96 1.10 11.18 -2.75
CA VAL A 96 0.97 10.04 -3.68
C VAL A 96 -0.31 10.16 -4.51
N LYS A 97 -1.46 10.46 -3.89
CA LYS A 97 -2.73 10.63 -4.62
C LYS A 97 -2.69 11.79 -5.63
N VAL A 98 -2.08 12.91 -5.26
CA VAL A 98 -1.92 14.06 -6.18
C VAL A 98 -1.04 13.69 -7.37
N LEU A 99 0.08 13.00 -7.13
CA LEU A 99 0.96 12.54 -8.20
C LEU A 99 0.23 11.56 -9.14
N LEU A 100 -0.51 10.59 -8.61
CA LEU A 100 -1.28 9.64 -9.42
C LEU A 100 -2.34 10.33 -10.27
N GLY A 101 -3.07 11.29 -9.69
CA GLY A 101 -4.08 12.08 -10.41
C GLY A 101 -3.47 12.99 -11.48
N THR A 102 -2.27 13.51 -11.25
CA THR A 102 -1.57 14.40 -12.19
C THR A 102 -0.96 13.63 -13.36
N PHE A 103 -0.36 12.46 -13.11
CA PHE A 103 0.31 11.65 -14.13
C PHE A 103 -0.58 10.59 -14.77
N GLY A 104 -1.85 10.47 -14.38
CA GLY A 104 -2.81 9.54 -14.96
C GLY A 104 -2.43 8.07 -14.79
N VAL A 105 -1.66 7.74 -13.74
CA VAL A 105 -1.18 6.38 -13.49
C VAL A 105 -2.29 5.56 -12.82
N THR A 106 -2.70 4.46 -13.48
CA THR A 106 -3.59 3.47 -12.89
C THR A 106 -2.82 2.65 -11.85
N SER A 107 -3.48 2.30 -10.74
CA SER A 107 -2.93 1.83 -9.45
C SER A 107 -2.08 0.54 -9.46
N THR A 108 -1.61 0.09 -10.62
CA THR A 108 -0.84 -1.13 -10.79
C THR A 108 0.59 -0.93 -10.28
N GLY A 109 0.89 -1.39 -9.05
CA GLY A 109 2.24 -1.34 -8.50
C GLY A 109 2.35 -0.70 -7.12
N ILE A 110 1.36 0.11 -6.75
CA ILE A 110 1.38 0.89 -5.50
C ILE A 110 0.71 0.14 -4.35
N PRO A 111 1.22 0.28 -3.11
CA PRO A 111 0.47 -0.09 -1.92
C PRO A 111 -0.90 0.62 -1.90
N THR A 112 -1.88 0.01 -1.26
CA THR A 112 -3.18 0.61 -0.93
C THR A 112 -2.98 1.33 0.40
N GLY A 113 -3.21 2.64 0.44
CA GLY A 113 -2.96 3.45 1.63
C GLY A 113 -3.63 2.98 2.93
N PRO A 114 -3.34 3.64 4.06
CA PRO A 114 -3.78 3.23 5.38
C PRO A 114 -5.31 3.09 5.39
N GLY A 115 -5.81 1.93 5.80
CA GLY A 115 -7.25 1.64 5.87
C GLY A 115 -7.94 1.27 4.55
N THR A 116 -7.21 1.08 3.44
CA THR A 116 -7.80 0.73 2.13
C THR A 116 -7.45 -0.67 1.63
N GLY A 117 -6.75 -1.47 2.45
CA GLY A 117 -6.29 -2.83 2.12
C GLY A 117 -6.97 -3.95 2.94
N LEU A 118 -8.12 -3.66 3.57
CA LEU A 118 -9.03 -4.66 4.14
C LEU A 118 -10.23 -4.84 3.21
#